data_AF-A0AAP0QYY0-F1
#
_entry.id   AF-A0AAP0QYY0-F1
#
_cell.length_a   1.000
_cell.length_b   1.000
_cell.length_c   1.000
_cell.angle_alpha   90.00
_cell.angle_beta   90.00
_cell.angle_gamma   90.00
#
_symmetry.space_group_name_H-M   'P 1'
#
loop_
_entity.id
_entity.type
_entity.pdbx_description
1 polymer ?
#
loop_
_entity_poly.entity_id
_entity_poly.type
_entity_poly.pdbx_seq_one_letter_code
_entity_poly.pdbx_strand_id
1 'polypeptide(L)'
;MAASSAGNHSTPHNTKPFEFSAVDFPPRISLTADQYNHCSEALSFFKEKLQNKSREISQEFARLQASRIKPSEMARGCTVALDGVNLSKNRYTDILPFDKNRVVLKQCKDYRPAARGYINASLISTSSSEKVSQFLATQGPLPHTYEDFWEMVIQYHCPVIVMLTRLVDNYKMVKCGDYFQAEDGPREFGNICIVTKWIKTTETALVLRNLEVNYKEVRHFIFLTYLLKKCL
;
A
#
# COMPACT_ATOMS: atom_id res chain seq x y z
N MET A 1 50.20 9.74 -14.76
CA MET A 1 49.14 8.73 -14.57
C MET A 1 48.44 9.00 -13.25
N ALA A 2 47.19 9.46 -13.30
CA ALA A 2 46.16 9.28 -12.28
C ALA A 2 44.90 9.95 -12.83
N ALA A 3 44.01 9.13 -13.40
CA ALA A 3 42.77 9.55 -14.00
C ALA A 3 41.73 9.84 -12.92
N SER A 4 41.01 10.95 -13.10
CA SER A 4 39.80 11.31 -12.37
C SER A 4 38.64 10.40 -12.82
N SER A 5 38.13 9.55 -11.93
CA SER A 5 36.88 8.80 -12.19
C SER A 5 35.68 9.60 -11.71
N ALA A 6 35.03 10.28 -12.66
CA ALA A 6 33.68 10.81 -12.48
C ALA A 6 32.71 9.66 -12.25
N GLY A 7 32.02 9.66 -11.11
CA GLY A 7 30.95 8.71 -10.82
C GLY A 7 29.73 9.01 -11.70
N ASN A 8 29.34 8.03 -12.52
CA ASN A 8 28.10 8.04 -13.29
C ASN A 8 26.90 8.19 -12.35
N HIS A 9 26.24 9.35 -12.37
CA HIS A 9 24.88 9.48 -11.87
C HIS A 9 23.95 8.75 -12.82
N SER A 10 23.42 7.60 -12.37
CA SER A 10 22.31 6.91 -13.02
C SER A 10 21.10 7.84 -13.02
N THR A 11 20.71 8.34 -14.18
CA THR A 11 19.45 9.02 -14.44
C THR A 11 18.27 8.16 -13.96
N PRO A 12 17.23 8.75 -13.34
CA PRO A 12 16.04 8.00 -12.98
C PRO A 12 15.39 7.45 -14.24
N HIS A 13 15.09 6.15 -14.23
CA HIS A 13 14.32 5.50 -15.28
C HIS A 13 13.05 6.30 -15.53
N ASN A 14 12.89 6.76 -16.77
CA ASN A 14 11.71 7.44 -17.26
C ASN A 14 10.56 6.43 -17.38
N THR A 15 9.99 6.02 -16.24
CA THR A 15 8.73 5.29 -16.19
C THR A 15 7.64 6.27 -16.56
N LYS A 16 7.03 6.07 -17.73
CA LYS A 16 5.83 6.82 -18.13
C LYS A 16 4.83 6.79 -16.95
N PRO A 17 4.24 7.92 -16.57
CA PRO A 17 3.20 7.95 -15.55
C PRO A 17 2.14 6.90 -15.89
N PHE A 18 1.74 6.09 -14.91
CA PHE A 18 0.66 5.13 -15.10
C PHE A 18 -0.60 5.92 -15.47
N GLU A 19 -1.01 5.89 -16.73
CA GLU A 19 -2.14 6.65 -17.20
C GLU A 19 -3.39 5.79 -16.99
N PHE A 20 -4.21 6.14 -16.01
CA PHE A 20 -5.56 5.59 -15.94
C PHE A 20 -6.35 6.15 -17.12
N SER A 21 -6.27 5.46 -18.26
CA SER A 21 -7.00 5.82 -19.46
C SER A 21 -8.48 5.96 -19.10
N ALA A 22 -9.11 7.05 -19.55
CA ALA A 22 -10.49 7.39 -19.24
C ALA A 22 -11.54 6.37 -19.73
N VAL A 23 -11.13 5.26 -20.37
CA VAL A 23 -12.02 4.17 -20.76
C VAL A 23 -12.43 3.36 -19.54
N ASP A 24 -13.73 3.15 -19.41
CA ASP A 24 -14.37 2.52 -18.24
C ASP A 24 -14.10 1.00 -18.15
N PHE A 25 -13.33 0.45 -19.09
CA PHE A 25 -12.89 -0.94 -19.11
C PHE A 25 -11.36 -1.01 -19.15
N PRO A 26 -10.74 -1.92 -18.36
CA PRO A 26 -9.32 -2.19 -18.50
C PRO A 26 -9.03 -2.62 -19.94
N PRO A 27 -7.90 -2.18 -20.52
CA PRO A 27 -7.54 -2.57 -21.88
C PRO A 27 -7.51 -4.10 -22.00
N ARG A 28 -7.97 -4.62 -23.15
CA ARG A 28 -7.89 -6.07 -23.41
C ARG A 28 -6.43 -6.49 -23.35
N ILE A 29 -6.14 -7.45 -22.48
CA ILE A 29 -4.81 -8.02 -22.35
C ILE A 29 -4.63 -9.05 -23.46
N SER A 30 -3.64 -8.86 -24.33
CA SER A 30 -3.20 -9.87 -25.29
C SER A 30 -2.35 -10.91 -24.56
N LEU A 31 -2.76 -12.18 -24.64
CA LEU A 31 -2.06 -13.30 -24.01
C LEU A 31 -1.20 -14.04 -25.03
N THR A 32 -0.03 -14.53 -24.60
CA THR A 32 0.71 -15.55 -25.35
C THR A 32 -0.01 -16.90 -25.29
N ALA A 33 0.35 -17.84 -26.16
CA ALA A 33 -0.22 -19.19 -26.13
C ALA A 33 -0.02 -19.87 -24.76
N ASP A 34 1.16 -19.77 -24.18
CA ASP A 34 1.46 -20.34 -22.86
C ASP A 34 0.63 -19.68 -21.75
N GLN A 35 0.50 -18.35 -21.77
CA GLN A 35 -0.34 -17.62 -20.82
C GLN A 35 -1.80 -18.04 -20.94
N TYR A 36 -2.31 -18.20 -22.16
CA TYR A 36 -3.67 -18.66 -22.41
C TYR A 36 -3.89 -20.08 -21.84
N ASN A 37 -2.95 -21.00 -22.08
CA ASN A 37 -3.02 -22.36 -21.57
C ASN A 37 -3.04 -22.37 -20.03
N HIS A 38 -2.13 -21.65 -19.38
CA HIS A 38 -2.11 -21.51 -17.92
C HIS A 38 -3.41 -20.88 -17.38
N CYS A 39 -3.95 -19.86 -18.04
CA CYS A 39 -5.23 -19.26 -17.65
C CYS A 39 -6.39 -20.25 -17.78
N SER A 40 -6.40 -21.08 -18.84
CA SER A 40 -7.42 -22.11 -19.05
C SER A 40 -7.36 -23.21 -17.99
N GLU A 41 -6.15 -23.68 -17.67
CA GLU A 41 -5.92 -24.66 -16.60
C GLU A 41 -6.39 -24.12 -15.24
N ALA A 42 -5.97 -22.90 -14.88
CA ALA A 42 -6.38 -22.25 -13.65
C ALA A 42 -7.91 -22.08 -13.58
N LEU A 43 -8.54 -21.67 -14.69
CA LEU A 43 -10.00 -21.52 -14.75
C LEU A 43 -10.72 -22.84 -14.52
N SER A 44 -10.24 -23.94 -15.12
CA SER A 44 -10.81 -25.27 -14.91
C SER A 44 -10.71 -25.66 -13.42
N PHE A 45 -9.53 -25.49 -12.84
CA PHE A 45 -9.28 -25.78 -11.42
C PHE A 45 -10.21 -24.97 -10.49
N PHE A 46 -10.33 -23.66 -10.70
CA PHE A 46 -11.21 -22.83 -9.87
C PHE A 46 -12.70 -23.15 -10.05
N LYS A 47 -13.13 -23.50 -11.26
CA LYS A 47 -14.52 -23.92 -11.52
C LYS A 47 -14.87 -25.22 -10.80
N GLU A 48 -14.00 -26.23 -10.90
CA GLU A 48 -14.19 -27.51 -10.20
C GLU A 48 -14.28 -27.29 -8.68
N LYS A 49 -13.35 -26.50 -8.14
CA LYS A 49 -13.31 -26.18 -6.71
C LYS A 49 -14.56 -25.45 -6.22
N LEU A 50 -15.15 -24.58 -7.04
CA LEU A 50 -16.43 -23.93 -6.75
C LEU A 50 -17.61 -24.91 -6.83
N GLN A 51 -17.59 -25.83 -7.79
CA GLN A 51 -18.65 -26.83 -7.99
C GLN A 51 -18.68 -27.90 -6.89
N ASN A 52 -17.54 -28.22 -6.26
CA ASN A 52 -17.43 -29.13 -5.11
C ASN A 52 -18.02 -28.54 -3.79
N LYS A 53 -19.08 -27.73 -3.90
CA LYS A 53 -19.99 -27.23 -2.85
C LYS A 53 -19.30 -26.57 -1.65
N SER A 54 -18.31 -25.70 -1.87
CA SER A 54 -17.66 -24.88 -0.82
C SER A 54 -16.95 -25.66 0.30
N ARG A 55 -17.06 -26.99 0.39
CA ARG A 55 -16.52 -27.79 1.50
C ARG A 55 -15.00 -27.78 1.50
N GLU A 56 -14.39 -27.96 0.33
CA GLU A 56 -12.94 -27.93 0.19
C GLU A 56 -12.37 -26.56 0.56
N ILE A 57 -12.99 -25.48 0.07
CA ILE A 57 -12.61 -24.10 0.42
C ILE A 57 -12.70 -23.88 1.93
N SER A 58 -13.80 -24.31 2.57
CA SER A 58 -13.97 -24.20 4.02
C SER A 58 -12.93 -25.01 4.80
N GLN A 59 -12.57 -26.20 4.32
CA GLN A 59 -11.56 -27.05 4.95
C GLN A 59 -10.16 -26.46 4.83
N GLU A 60 -9.79 -25.96 3.65
CA GLU A 60 -8.52 -25.26 3.46
C GLU A 60 -8.43 -24.00 4.32
N PHE A 61 -9.51 -23.22 4.38
CA PHE A 61 -9.58 -22.05 5.24
C PHE A 61 -9.45 -22.46 6.72
N ALA A 62 -10.11 -23.52 7.16
CA ALA A 62 -9.98 -24.03 8.53
C ALA A 62 -8.54 -24.45 8.87
N ARG A 63 -7.76 -24.98 7.91
CA ARG A 63 -6.34 -25.29 8.11
C ARG A 63 -5.51 -24.03 8.34
N LEU A 64 -5.77 -22.96 7.58
CA LEU A 64 -5.14 -21.65 7.79
C LEU A 64 -5.47 -21.07 9.17
N GLN A 65 -6.70 -21.29 9.63
CA GLN A 65 -7.14 -20.87 10.96
C GLN A 65 -6.43 -21.66 12.07
N ALA A 66 -6.22 -22.96 11.87
CA ALA A 66 -5.50 -23.83 12.80
C ALA A 66 -4.00 -23.51 12.88
N SER A 67 -3.42 -22.94 11.82
CA SER A 67 -2.03 -22.49 11.77
C SER A 67 -1.85 -20.99 12.07
N ARG A 68 -2.86 -20.35 12.67
CA ARG A 68 -2.75 -18.94 13.09
C ARG A 68 -1.59 -18.75 14.07
N ILE A 69 -0.90 -17.63 13.89
CA ILE A 69 0.16 -17.18 14.79
C ILE A 69 -0.38 -17.03 16.21
N LYS A 70 0.39 -17.57 17.15
CA LYS A 70 0.08 -17.49 18.58
C LYS A 70 0.54 -16.16 19.18
N PRO A 71 -0.06 -15.70 20.30
CA PRO A 71 0.38 -14.48 20.98
C PRO A 71 1.87 -14.48 21.35
N SER A 72 2.43 -15.64 21.74
CA SER A 72 3.85 -15.77 22.06
C SER A 72 4.77 -15.59 20.85
N GLU A 73 4.33 -16.04 19.66
CA GLU A 73 5.05 -15.85 18.41
C GLU A 73 4.97 -14.40 17.94
N MET A 74 3.79 -13.78 18.07
CA MET A 74 3.61 -12.35 17.80
C MET A 74 4.50 -11.48 18.70
N ALA A 75 4.57 -11.79 20.00
CA ALA A 75 5.42 -11.08 20.95
C ALA A 75 6.91 -11.14 20.57
N ARG A 76 7.36 -12.27 20.00
CA ARG A 76 8.73 -12.44 19.52
C ARG A 76 8.98 -11.83 18.14
N GLY A 77 7.95 -11.79 17.29
CA GLY A 77 8.05 -11.41 15.89
C GLY A 77 7.72 -9.95 15.58
N CYS A 78 7.11 -9.23 16.52
CA CYS A 78 6.63 -7.85 16.33
C CYS A 78 7.18 -6.90 17.42
N THR A 79 8.45 -7.06 17.80
CA THR A 79 9.06 -6.35 18.94
C THR A 79 9.05 -4.83 18.74
N VAL A 80 9.26 -4.33 17.52
CA VAL A 80 9.26 -2.88 17.25
C VAL A 80 7.86 -2.31 17.35
N ALA A 81 6.86 -3.05 16.90
CA ALA A 81 5.46 -2.65 16.95
C ALA A 81 4.90 -2.63 18.38
N LEU A 82 5.45 -3.49 19.25
CA LEU A 82 5.11 -3.61 20.67
C LEU A 82 5.91 -2.67 21.58
N ASP A 83 6.89 -1.95 21.04
CA ASP A 83 7.65 -0.95 21.81
C ASP A 83 6.71 0.15 22.32
N GLY A 84 6.88 0.55 23.58
CA GLY A 84 6.04 1.54 24.25
C GLY A 84 5.89 2.85 23.47
N VAL A 85 6.93 3.29 22.73
CA VAL A 85 6.87 4.52 21.93
C VAL A 85 6.03 4.39 20.66
N ASN A 86 5.76 3.15 20.22
CA ASN A 86 5.07 2.83 18.97
C ASN A 86 3.65 2.31 19.17
N LEU A 87 3.25 1.94 20.40
CA LEU A 87 1.93 1.38 20.69
C LEU A 87 0.79 2.26 20.17
N SER A 88 0.89 3.59 20.34
CA SER A 88 -0.13 4.54 19.90
C SER A 88 -0.26 4.65 18.38
N LYS A 89 0.73 4.17 17.61
CA LYS A 89 0.72 4.17 16.14
C LYS A 89 -0.05 2.97 15.56
N ASN A 90 -0.50 2.03 16.40
CA ASN A 90 -1.30 0.87 15.99
C ASN A 90 -2.79 1.13 16.16
N ARG A 91 -3.58 0.90 15.11
CA ARG A 91 -5.04 0.99 15.18
C ARG A 91 -5.64 -0.15 16.00
N TYR A 92 -5.05 -1.33 15.93
CA TYR A 92 -5.45 -2.54 16.66
C TYR A 92 -4.24 -3.15 17.33
N THR A 93 -4.40 -3.63 18.57
CA THR A 93 -3.30 -4.19 19.38
C THR A 93 -2.86 -5.57 18.91
N ASP A 94 -3.69 -6.26 18.15
CA ASP A 94 -3.48 -7.62 17.65
C ASP A 94 -3.15 -7.67 16.15
N ILE A 95 -3.11 -6.52 15.47
CA ILE A 95 -2.75 -6.41 14.05
C ILE A 95 -1.45 -5.61 13.92
N LEU A 96 -0.33 -6.33 14.00
CA LEU A 96 1.02 -5.76 14.05
C LEU A 96 1.89 -6.29 12.91
N PRO A 97 2.74 -5.46 12.29
CA PRO A 97 3.67 -5.93 11.26
C PRO A 97 4.81 -6.75 11.91
N PHE A 98 5.24 -7.81 11.25
CA PHE A 98 6.42 -8.55 11.72
C PHE A 98 7.70 -7.74 11.47
N ASP A 99 8.64 -7.81 12.40
CA ASP A 99 9.94 -7.14 12.31
C ASP A 99 10.71 -7.52 11.04
N LYS A 100 10.56 -8.78 10.58
CA LYS A 100 11.25 -9.32 9.40
C LYS A 100 10.85 -8.67 8.06
N ASN A 101 9.64 -8.12 7.96
CA ASN A 101 9.13 -7.56 6.71
C ASN A 101 8.35 -6.25 6.92
N ARG A 102 8.45 -5.62 8.09
CA ARG A 102 7.88 -4.29 8.30
C ARG A 102 8.54 -3.27 7.38
N VAL A 103 7.78 -2.28 7.00
CA VAL A 103 8.28 -1.07 6.36
C VAL A 103 9.08 -0.26 7.39
N VAL A 104 10.16 0.39 6.96
CA VAL A 104 11.04 1.19 7.81
C VAL A 104 11.23 2.56 7.18
N LEU A 105 10.69 3.59 7.81
CA LEU A 105 10.91 4.97 7.38
C LEU A 105 12.33 5.40 7.71
N LYS A 106 13.02 5.99 6.73
CA LYS A 106 14.31 6.68 6.93
C LYS A 106 14.08 7.99 7.67
N GLN A 107 15.09 8.42 8.42
CA GLN A 107 15.03 9.63 9.24
C GLN A 107 14.74 10.88 8.39
N CYS A 108 13.62 11.55 8.68
CA CYS A 108 13.42 12.96 8.35
C CYS A 108 13.76 13.81 9.59
N LYS A 109 13.97 15.12 9.43
CA LYS A 109 14.54 16.02 10.46
C LYS A 109 13.83 16.00 11.83
N ASP A 110 12.57 15.55 11.88
CA ASP A 110 11.74 15.43 13.10
C ASP A 110 11.61 13.99 13.64
N TYR A 111 12.40 13.06 13.11
CA TYR A 111 12.32 11.64 13.45
C TYR A 111 12.86 11.34 14.86
N ARG A 112 12.00 10.84 15.75
CA ARG A 112 12.43 10.35 17.09
C ARG A 112 13.21 9.04 16.93
N PRO A 113 14.54 9.00 17.20
CA PRO A 113 15.35 7.79 16.99
C PRO A 113 14.79 6.56 17.70
N ALA A 114 14.15 6.77 18.86
CA ALA A 114 13.48 5.74 19.65
C ALA A 114 12.43 4.94 18.87
N ALA A 115 11.74 5.53 17.88
CA ALA A 115 10.68 4.84 17.14
C ALA A 115 11.19 3.90 16.03
N ARG A 116 12.50 3.86 15.71
CA ARG A 116 13.13 2.90 14.77
C ARG A 116 12.48 2.73 13.36
N GLY A 117 12.16 3.83 12.71
CA GLY A 117 11.43 3.97 11.46
C GLY A 117 9.99 3.44 11.48
N TYR A 118 9.33 3.36 12.64
CA TYR A 118 8.09 2.61 12.76
C TYR A 118 6.88 3.26 12.08
N ILE A 119 6.26 2.47 11.20
CA ILE A 119 4.91 2.59 10.68
C ILE A 119 4.28 1.19 10.66
N ASN A 120 2.98 1.09 10.94
CA ASN A 120 2.26 -0.20 10.85
C ASN A 120 2.01 -0.56 9.38
N ALA A 121 3.02 -1.13 8.74
CA ALA A 121 2.98 -1.58 7.35
C ALA A 121 3.96 -2.75 7.13
N SER A 122 3.63 -3.65 6.20
CA SER A 122 4.43 -4.82 5.83
C SER A 122 4.63 -4.90 4.32
N LEU A 123 5.85 -5.22 3.90
CA LEU A 123 6.14 -5.60 2.52
C LEU A 123 5.62 -7.03 2.26
N ILE A 124 4.77 -7.15 1.24
CA ILE A 124 4.18 -8.41 0.77
C ILE A 124 4.69 -8.68 -0.63
N SER A 125 5.41 -9.79 -0.79
CA SER A 125 5.98 -10.23 -2.07
C SER A 125 5.83 -11.74 -2.17
N THR A 126 5.27 -12.22 -3.30
CA THR A 126 5.11 -13.66 -3.57
C THR A 126 6.17 -14.20 -4.53
N SER A 127 6.84 -13.32 -5.27
CA SER A 127 7.97 -13.66 -6.13
C SER A 127 8.97 -12.50 -6.19
N SER A 128 10.19 -12.78 -6.67
CA SER A 128 11.18 -11.75 -7.03
C SER A 128 11.05 -11.29 -8.49
N SER A 129 10.06 -11.80 -9.23
CA SER A 129 9.86 -11.42 -10.62
C SER A 129 9.26 -10.03 -10.72
N GLU A 130 9.85 -9.18 -11.56
CA GLU A 130 9.33 -7.85 -11.88
C GLU A 130 7.93 -7.90 -12.54
N LYS A 131 7.51 -9.06 -13.03
CA LYS A 131 6.17 -9.28 -13.60
C LYS A 131 5.07 -9.39 -12.54
N VAL A 132 5.42 -9.58 -11.26
CA VAL A 132 4.47 -9.71 -10.15
C VAL A 132 4.64 -8.52 -9.23
N SER A 133 3.59 -7.71 -9.10
CA SER A 133 3.61 -6.55 -8.22
C SER A 133 3.89 -6.92 -6.77
N GLN A 134 4.68 -6.09 -6.10
CA GLN A 134 4.87 -6.10 -4.66
C GLN A 134 3.89 -5.13 -4.01
N PHE A 135 3.51 -5.39 -2.77
CA PHE A 135 2.54 -4.56 -2.04
C PHE A 135 3.09 -4.11 -0.69
N LEU A 136 2.76 -2.90 -0.29
CA LEU A 136 2.85 -2.46 1.09
C LEU A 136 1.45 -2.57 1.72
N ALA A 137 1.22 -3.62 2.50
CA ALA A 137 -0.03 -3.76 3.25
C ALA A 137 0.07 -2.94 4.53
N THR A 138 -0.86 -2.00 4.75
CA THR A 138 -0.84 -1.10 5.90
C THR A 138 -2.24 -0.89 6.48
N GLN A 139 -2.33 -0.50 7.75
CA GLN A 139 -3.59 -0.13 8.39
C GLN A 139 -4.18 1.14 7.77
N GLY A 140 -5.48 1.37 7.99
CA GLY A 140 -6.08 2.70 7.74
C GLY A 140 -5.41 3.76 8.64
N PRO A 141 -4.76 4.81 8.08
CA PRO A 141 -3.99 5.77 8.88
C PRO A 141 -4.76 6.38 10.04
N LEU A 142 -4.07 6.65 11.15
CA LEU A 142 -4.57 7.42 12.29
C LEU A 142 -4.22 8.90 12.09
N PRO A 143 -4.96 9.86 12.70
CA PRO A 143 -4.68 11.29 12.54
C PRO A 143 -3.21 11.68 12.79
N HIS A 144 -2.59 11.13 13.84
CA HIS A 144 -1.19 11.37 14.20
C HIS A 144 -0.17 10.51 13.42
N THR A 145 -0.62 9.71 12.45
CA THR A 145 0.25 8.90 11.58
C THR A 145 0.06 9.23 10.09
N TYR A 146 -0.61 10.34 9.76
CA TYR A 146 -0.79 10.75 8.36
C TYR A 146 0.53 11.13 7.69
N GLU A 147 1.38 11.87 8.41
CA GLU A 147 2.71 12.22 7.91
C GLU A 147 3.57 10.98 7.70
N ASP A 148 3.61 10.06 8.67
CA ASP A 148 4.30 8.75 8.53
C ASP A 148 3.82 7.99 7.27
N PHE A 149 2.51 7.99 7.00
CA PHE A 149 1.93 7.34 5.83
C PHE A 149 2.37 7.99 4.52
N TRP A 150 2.33 9.32 4.43
CA TRP A 150 2.76 10.02 3.22
C TRP A 150 4.28 9.95 3.02
N GLU A 151 5.04 9.97 4.10
CA GLU A 151 6.49 9.75 4.08
C GLU A 151 6.81 8.35 3.53
N MET A 152 6.06 7.32 3.95
CA MET A 152 6.16 5.97 3.37
C MET A 152 5.91 5.99 1.86
N VAL A 153 4.83 6.65 1.42
CA VAL A 153 4.46 6.73 0.00
C VAL A 153 5.56 7.37 -0.83
N ILE A 154 6.17 8.45 -0.34
CA ILE A 154 7.29 9.15 -1.01
C ILE A 154 8.55 8.28 -1.01
N GLN A 155 9.01 7.80 0.15
CA GLN A 155 10.27 7.07 0.27
C GLN A 155 10.27 5.74 -0.51
N TYR A 156 9.13 5.05 -0.55
CA TYR A 156 8.95 3.80 -1.27
C TYR A 156 8.42 4.00 -2.70
N HIS A 157 8.27 5.25 -3.15
CA HIS A 157 7.85 5.62 -4.50
C HIS A 157 6.55 4.90 -4.93
N CYS A 158 5.55 4.81 -4.03
CA CYS A 158 4.32 4.04 -4.22
C CYS A 158 3.36 4.68 -5.24
N PRO A 159 3.28 4.19 -6.50
CA PRO A 159 2.56 4.89 -7.56
C PRO A 159 1.03 4.81 -7.41
N VAL A 160 0.55 3.86 -6.61
CA VAL A 160 -0.86 3.56 -6.42
C VAL A 160 -1.14 3.23 -4.97
N ILE A 161 -2.23 3.78 -4.44
CA ILE A 161 -2.82 3.47 -3.14
C ILE A 161 -4.20 2.85 -3.39
N VAL A 162 -4.40 1.63 -2.89
CA VAL A 162 -5.71 0.94 -2.96
C VAL A 162 -6.37 0.99 -1.59
N MET A 163 -7.44 1.76 -1.47
CA MET A 163 -8.23 1.92 -0.23
C MET A 163 -9.51 1.09 -0.30
N LEU A 164 -9.56 0.03 0.51
CA LEU A 164 -10.65 -0.95 0.53
C LEU A 164 -11.66 -0.73 1.67
N THR A 165 -11.68 0.45 2.27
CA THR A 165 -12.56 0.76 3.41
C THR A 165 -13.17 2.15 3.30
N ARG A 166 -14.29 2.36 4.02
CA ARG A 166 -14.81 3.70 4.31
C ARG A 166 -14.07 4.29 5.51
N LEU A 167 -14.14 5.62 5.64
CA LEU A 167 -13.60 6.31 6.82
C LEU A 167 -14.34 5.86 8.08
N VAL A 168 -15.67 5.75 7.96
CA VAL A 168 -16.60 5.33 9.01
C VAL A 168 -17.48 4.21 8.48
N ASP A 169 -17.72 3.17 9.28
CA ASP A 169 -18.62 2.07 8.90
C ASP A 169 -20.10 2.37 9.19
N ASN A 170 -20.99 1.42 8.88
CA ASN A 170 -22.43 1.57 9.12
C ASN A 170 -22.79 1.69 10.62
N TYR A 171 -21.88 1.30 11.52
CA TYR A 171 -22.04 1.37 12.97
C TYR A 171 -21.39 2.62 13.56
N LYS A 172 -21.06 3.61 12.72
CA LYS A 172 -20.41 4.87 13.10
C LYS A 172 -19.01 4.69 13.72
N MET A 173 -18.37 3.54 13.49
CA MET A 173 -16.99 3.32 13.94
C MET A 173 -15.99 3.84 12.91
N VAL A 174 -15.03 4.65 13.37
CA VAL A 174 -13.92 5.12 12.53
C VAL A 174 -12.99 3.94 12.19
N LYS A 175 -12.92 3.59 10.91
CA LYS A 175 -12.03 2.54 10.37
C LYS A 175 -10.77 3.10 9.72
N CYS A 176 -10.83 4.34 9.25
CA CYS A 176 -9.69 5.02 8.63
C CYS A 176 -9.82 6.52 8.84
N GLY A 177 -8.71 7.18 9.13
CA GLY A 177 -8.64 8.64 9.10
C GLY A 177 -8.68 9.17 7.67
N ASP A 178 -9.16 10.40 7.51
CA ASP A 178 -9.10 11.12 6.24
C ASP A 178 -7.71 11.73 6.03
N TYR A 179 -6.85 10.98 5.35
CA TYR A 179 -5.48 11.36 5.02
C TYR A 179 -5.34 11.97 3.62
N PHE A 180 -6.42 12.10 2.83
CA PHE A 180 -6.31 12.33 1.38
C PHE A 180 -7.29 13.35 0.79
N GLN A 181 -8.43 13.65 1.44
CA GLN A 181 -9.43 14.55 0.86
C GLN A 181 -8.92 15.99 0.85
N ALA A 182 -8.39 16.44 -0.28
CA ALA A 182 -7.85 17.78 -0.50
C ALA A 182 -8.63 18.49 -1.61
N GLU A 183 -9.95 18.33 -1.62
CA GLU A 183 -10.86 18.95 -2.59
C GLU A 183 -11.03 20.46 -2.34
N ASP A 184 -10.96 20.90 -1.09
CA ASP A 184 -11.11 22.31 -0.69
C ASP A 184 -9.77 23.10 -0.74
N GLY A 185 -8.70 22.48 -1.24
CA GLY A 185 -7.37 23.07 -1.37
C GLY A 185 -6.24 22.17 -0.88
N PRO A 186 -4.98 22.64 -0.95
CA PRO A 186 -3.83 21.89 -0.47
C PRO A 186 -3.96 21.49 1.00
N ARG A 187 -3.57 20.25 1.33
CA ARG A 187 -3.55 19.75 2.70
C ARG A 187 -2.15 19.42 3.15
N GLU A 188 -1.88 19.73 4.41
CA GLU A 188 -0.55 19.61 4.99
C GLU A 188 -0.51 18.56 6.10
N PHE A 189 0.53 17.73 6.08
CA PHE A 189 0.85 16.75 7.10
C PHE A 189 2.32 16.91 7.45
N GLY A 190 2.60 17.70 8.50
CA GLY A 190 3.96 18.11 8.86
C GLY A 190 4.69 18.76 7.68
N ASN A 191 5.78 18.16 7.19
CA ASN A 191 6.55 18.68 6.06
C ASN A 191 6.00 18.28 4.67
N ILE A 192 4.91 17.53 4.61
CA ILE A 192 4.32 17.04 3.36
C ILE A 192 3.07 17.84 3.01
N CYS A 193 2.92 18.17 1.73
CA CYS A 193 1.74 18.80 1.16
C CYS A 193 1.13 17.92 0.06
N ILE A 194 -0.19 17.74 0.10
CA ILE A 194 -0.95 17.03 -0.93
C ILE A 194 -1.93 17.97 -1.63
N VAL A 195 -2.12 17.75 -2.92
CA VAL A 195 -3.09 18.49 -3.74
C VAL A 195 -3.85 17.51 -4.62
N THR A 196 -5.18 17.63 -4.64
CA THR A 196 -6.02 16.88 -5.59
C THR A 196 -5.96 17.53 -6.96
N LYS A 197 -5.49 16.81 -7.99
CA LYS A 197 -5.51 17.31 -9.37
C LYS A 197 -6.83 17.06 -10.06
N TRP A 198 -7.38 15.85 -9.87
CA TRP A 198 -8.70 15.50 -10.38
C TRP A 198 -9.27 14.32 -9.59
N ILE A 199 -10.61 14.19 -9.68
CA ILE A 199 -11.37 13.06 -9.16
C ILE A 199 -12.27 12.53 -10.27
N LYS A 200 -12.26 11.21 -10.48
CA LYS A 200 -13.20 10.52 -11.39
C LYS A 200 -13.89 9.41 -10.61
N THR A 201 -15.19 9.25 -10.81
CA THR A 201 -15.94 8.08 -10.32
C THR A 201 -16.27 7.18 -11.51
N THR A 202 -16.04 5.88 -11.39
CA THR A 202 -16.41 4.88 -12.40
C THR A 202 -17.84 4.38 -12.20
N GLU A 203 -18.42 3.75 -13.21
CA GLU A 203 -19.73 3.07 -13.11
C GLU A 203 -19.74 1.96 -12.05
N THR A 204 -18.58 1.37 -11.76
CA THR A 204 -18.38 0.35 -10.72
C THR A 204 -18.20 0.93 -9.32
N ALA A 205 -18.52 2.21 -9.12
CA ALA A 205 -18.41 2.95 -7.87
C ALA A 205 -16.98 3.03 -7.29
N LEU A 206 -15.96 2.96 -8.15
CA LEU A 206 -14.58 3.27 -7.78
C LEU A 206 -14.38 4.78 -7.90
N VAL A 207 -13.83 5.39 -6.85
CA VAL A 207 -13.39 6.78 -6.86
C VAL A 207 -11.89 6.79 -7.07
N LEU A 208 -11.47 7.33 -8.21
CA LEU A 208 -10.09 7.54 -8.61
C LEU A 208 -9.72 8.99 -8.25
N ARG A 209 -8.68 9.17 -7.45
CA ARG A 209 -8.07 10.50 -7.21
C ARG A 209 -6.65 10.51 -7.73
N ASN A 210 -6.32 11.52 -8.52
CA ASN A 210 -4.93 11.84 -8.83
C ASN A 210 -4.43 12.89 -7.84
N LEU A 211 -3.46 12.49 -7.04
CA LEU A 211 -2.89 13.31 -5.98
C LEU A 211 -1.47 13.68 -6.35
N GLU A 212 -1.17 14.97 -6.24
CA GLU A 212 0.20 15.46 -6.22
C GLU A 212 0.67 15.56 -4.77
N VAL A 213 1.83 15.01 -4.49
CA VAL A 213 2.44 14.96 -3.15
C VAL A 213 3.84 15.54 -3.24
N ASN A 214 4.15 16.52 -2.38
CA ASN A 214 5.46 17.18 -2.34
C ASN A 214 5.92 17.41 -0.90
N TYR A 215 7.24 17.48 -0.69
CA TYR A 215 7.78 18.15 0.50
C TYR A 215 7.63 19.66 0.38
N LYS A 216 7.23 20.34 1.46
CA LYS A 216 7.07 21.81 1.48
C LYS A 216 8.37 22.54 1.14
N GLU A 217 9.51 22.03 1.63
CA GLU A 217 10.83 22.63 1.43
C GLU A 217 11.40 22.41 0.01
N VAL A 218 10.86 21.48 -0.78
CA VAL A 218 11.45 21.07 -2.06
C VAL A 218 10.50 21.41 -3.21
N ARG A 219 10.81 22.48 -3.95
CA ARG A 219 9.97 23.00 -5.05
C ARG A 219 9.88 22.08 -6.29
N HIS A 220 10.58 20.94 -6.32
CA HIS A 220 10.75 20.14 -7.55
C HIS A 220 10.52 18.63 -7.38
N PHE A 221 10.10 18.12 -6.22
CA PHE A 221 9.79 16.69 -6.07
C PHE A 221 8.29 16.43 -6.15
N ILE A 222 7.79 16.36 -7.39
CA ILE A 222 6.39 16.05 -7.69
C ILE A 222 6.22 14.53 -7.71
N PHE A 223 5.53 14.01 -6.70
CA PHE A 223 5.11 12.61 -6.68
C PHE A 223 3.63 12.51 -7.01
N LEU A 224 3.30 11.90 -8.16
CA LEU A 224 1.92 11.61 -8.53
C LEU A 224 1.55 10.21 -8.05
N THR A 225 0.47 10.11 -7.28
CA THR A 225 -0.09 8.82 -6.85
C THR A 225 -1.58 8.75 -7.10
N TYR A 226 -2.06 7.54 -7.35
CA TYR A 226 -3.48 7.28 -7.56
C TYR A 226 -4.11 6.63 -6.35
N LEU A 227 -5.14 7.26 -5.79
CA LEU A 227 -5.95 6.65 -4.74
C LEU A 227 -7.21 6.03 -5.35
N LEU A 228 -7.33 4.71 -5.25
CA LEU A 228 -8.51 3.95 -5.63
C LEU A 228 -9.32 3.63 -4.39
N LYS A 229 -10.50 4.23 -4.25
CA LYS A 229 -11.42 3.97 -3.15
C LYS A 229 -12.68 3.30 -3.68
N LYS A 230 -13.03 2.12 -3.16
CA LYS A 230 -14.33 1.51 -3.45
C LYS A 230 -15.39 2.11 -2.54
N CYS A 231 -16.44 2.70 -3.12
CA CYS A 231 -17.63 3.09 -2.36
C CYS A 231 -18.42 1.81 -2.04
N LEU A 232 -18.35 1.37 -0.79
CA LEU A 232 -19.17 0.28 -0.23
C LEU A 232 -20.34 0.83 0.59
#